data_AF-A0A1V5P4S9-F1
#
_entry.id   AF-A0A1V5P4S9-F1
#
_cell.length_a   1.000
_cell.length_b   1.000
_cell.length_c   1.000
_cell.angle_alpha   90.00
_cell.angle_beta   90.00
_cell.angle_gamma   90.00
#
_symmetry.space_group_name_H-M   'P 1'
#
loop_
_entity.id
_entity.type
_entity.pdbx_description
1 polymer ?
#
loop_
_entity_poly.entity_id
_entity_poly.type
_entity_poly.pdbx_seq_one_letter_code
_entity_poly.pdbx_strand_id
1 'polypeptide(L)'
;MSLLEDIGEDTVNFQDNYDGARKEPVVLPARYPNLLVNGAEKAAIVRTVFEHPEAQLPAQRVQPTGGEVTWLLDAAAGLELRGKAL
;
A
#
# COMPACT_ATOMS: atom_id res chain seq x y z
N MET A 1 22.26 -2.62 -14.35
CA MET A 1 20.94 -2.19 -13.85
C MET A 1 21.01 -2.27 -12.34
N SER A 2 21.24 -1.13 -11.70
CA SER A 2 21.45 -1.01 -10.26
C SER A 2 20.10 -0.77 -9.58
N LEU A 3 19.78 -1.56 -8.55
CA LEU A 3 18.58 -1.41 -7.72
C LEU A 3 18.50 -0.04 -6.98
N LEU A 4 19.55 0.78 -7.07
CA LEU A 4 19.75 1.97 -6.25
C LEU A 4 19.75 3.29 -7.04
N GLU A 5 19.56 3.27 -8.37
CA GLU A 5 19.68 4.47 -9.21
C GLU A 5 18.52 5.48 -9.06
N ASP A 6 17.36 5.09 -8.53
CA ASP A 6 16.17 5.96 -8.44
C ASP A 6 15.86 6.51 -7.04
N ILE A 7 16.80 6.41 -6.09
CA ILE A 7 16.56 6.85 -4.70
C ILE A 7 16.59 8.39 -4.52
N GLY A 8 16.85 9.14 -5.59
CA GLY A 8 17.04 10.59 -5.58
C GLY A 8 15.88 11.44 -6.08
N GLU A 9 14.73 10.85 -6.39
CA GLU A 9 13.56 11.59 -6.89
C GLU A 9 12.61 11.89 -5.73
N ASP A 10 12.20 13.16 -5.59
CA ASP A 10 11.27 13.76 -4.63
C ASP A 10 9.87 13.10 -4.68
N THR A 11 9.82 11.81 -4.39
CA THR A 11 8.73 10.89 -4.80
C THR A 11 7.62 10.80 -3.78
N VAL A 12 7.88 11.23 -2.53
CA VAL A 12 6.93 11.09 -1.42
C VAL A 12 6.97 12.30 -0.49
N ASN A 13 5.79 12.78 -0.10
CA ASN A 13 5.66 13.83 0.90
C ASN A 13 6.00 13.28 2.30
N PHE A 14 6.51 14.12 3.19
CA PHE A 14 6.83 13.78 4.58
C PHE A 14 5.87 14.48 5.55
N GLN A 15 5.49 13.79 6.61
CA GLN A 15 4.68 14.31 7.72
C GLN A 15 5.37 14.04 9.06
N ASP A 16 4.98 14.76 10.11
CA ASP A 16 5.47 14.47 11.46
C ASP A 16 4.98 13.09 11.93
N ASN A 17 5.83 12.38 12.66
CA ASN A 17 5.50 11.10 13.27
C ASN A 17 4.55 11.28 14.46
N TYR A 18 4.05 10.16 15.02
CA TYR A 18 3.04 10.18 16.09
C TYR A 18 3.42 11.04 17.32
N ASP A 19 4.73 11.14 17.65
CA ASP A 19 5.23 11.94 18.78
C ASP A 19 5.86 13.29 18.36
N GLY A 20 5.80 13.65 17.09
CA GLY A 20 6.37 14.88 16.53
C GLY A 20 7.90 14.98 16.59
N ALA A 21 8.61 13.94 17.02
CA ALA A 21 10.06 13.95 17.17
C ALA A 21 10.81 13.72 15.85
N ARG A 22 10.16 13.10 14.85
CA ARG A 22 10.76 12.77 13.54
C ARG A 22 9.76 12.97 12.42
N LYS A 23 10.26 13.12 11.20
CA LYS A 23 9.41 13.11 10.00
C LYS A 23 9.43 11.75 9.34
N GLU A 24 8.26 11.25 8.97
CA GLU A 24 8.05 10.00 8.25
C GLU A 24 7.50 10.30 6.86
N PRO A 25 7.85 9.50 5.84
CA PRO A 25 7.19 9.60 4.55
C PRO A 25 5.72 9.17 4.68
N VAL A 26 4.80 9.95 4.12
CA VAL A 26 3.35 9.67 4.12
C VAL A 26 3.05 8.32 3.45
N VAL A 27 3.87 7.94 2.47
CA VAL A 27 3.80 6.65 1.78
C VAL A 27 5.22 6.09 1.61
N LEU A 28 5.39 4.77 1.67
CA LEU A 28 6.70 4.15 1.40
C LEU A 28 6.90 4.01 -0.12
N PRO A 29 7.98 4.60 -0.69
CA PRO A 29 8.30 4.41 -2.09
C PRO A 29 8.88 3.01 -2.30
N ALA A 30 8.28 2.22 -3.19
CA ALA A 30 8.77 0.87 -3.50
C ALA A 30 8.62 0.58 -4.99
N ARG A 31 9.72 0.32 -5.71
CA ARG A 31 9.64 0.09 -7.16
C ARG A 31 8.83 -1.16 -7.56
N TYR A 32 8.88 -2.21 -6.76
CA TYR A 32 8.17 -3.48 -7.02
C TYR A 32 7.57 -4.06 -5.71
N PRO A 33 6.42 -3.55 -5.23
CA PRO A 33 5.79 -4.07 -4.02
C PRO A 33 5.05 -5.38 -4.29
N ASN A 34 5.38 -6.42 -3.52
CA ASN A 34 4.65 -7.69 -3.46
C ASN A 34 3.80 -7.72 -2.20
N LEU A 35 2.47 -7.77 -2.35
CA LEU A 35 1.53 -7.72 -1.22
C LEU A 35 0.75 -9.02 -1.13
N LEU A 36 0.83 -9.69 0.02
CA LEU A 36 0.03 -10.89 0.32
C LEU A 36 -1.15 -10.51 1.19
N VAL A 37 -2.37 -10.72 0.69
CA VAL A 37 -3.61 -10.59 1.44
C VAL A 37 -4.09 -11.99 1.78
N ASN A 38 -4.13 -12.29 3.07
CA ASN A 38 -4.59 -13.56 3.59
C ASN A 38 -5.82 -13.35 4.49
N GLY A 39 -6.85 -14.16 4.26
CA GLY A 39 -8.12 -14.12 4.98
C GLY A 39 -9.07 -13.00 4.53
N ALA A 40 -10.36 -13.22 4.78
CA ALA A 40 -11.44 -12.31 4.40
C ALA A 40 -11.37 -10.95 5.15
N GLU A 41 -10.94 -10.95 6.42
CA GLU A 41 -10.83 -9.72 7.21
C GLU A 41 -9.85 -8.71 6.58
N LYS A 42 -8.69 -9.17 6.13
CA LYS A 42 -7.70 -8.31 5.48
C LYS A 42 -8.16 -7.89 4.07
N ALA A 43 -8.91 -8.73 3.38
CA ALA A 43 -9.54 -8.37 2.11
C ALA A 43 -10.58 -7.27 2.27
N ALA A 44 -11.34 -7.25 3.37
CA ALA A 44 -12.25 -6.17 3.69
C ALA A 44 -11.51 -4.83 3.92
N ILE A 45 -10.37 -4.85 4.60
CA ILE A 45 -9.51 -3.66 4.76
C ILE A 45 -8.99 -3.18 3.40
N VAL A 46 -8.53 -4.09 2.54
CA VAL A 46 -8.08 -3.76 1.18
C VAL A 46 -9.21 -3.15 0.36
N ARG A 47 -10.44 -3.65 0.48
CA ARG A 47 -11.62 -3.04 -0.14
C ARG A 47 -11.83 -1.61 0.36
N THR A 48 -11.74 -1.38 1.67
CA THR A 48 -11.86 -0.02 2.23
C THR A 48 -10.81 0.94 1.67
N VAL A 49 -9.58 0.48 1.41
CA VAL A 49 -8.53 1.30 0.76
C VAL A 49 -8.97 1.78 -0.63
N PHE A 50 -9.64 0.92 -1.41
CA PHE A 50 -10.08 1.26 -2.76
C PHE A 50 -11.35 2.11 -2.79
N GLU A 51 -12.31 1.84 -1.89
CA GLU A 51 -13.59 2.55 -1.83
C GLU A 51 -13.46 3.91 -1.13
N HIS A 52 -12.57 4.01 -0.14
CA HIS A 52 -12.38 5.18 0.71
C HIS A 52 -10.88 5.53 0.79
N PRO A 53 -10.30 6.14 -0.25
CA PRO A 53 -8.87 6.47 -0.31
C PRO A 53 -8.42 7.48 0.77
N GLU A 54 -9.36 8.18 1.39
CA GLU A 54 -9.20 9.09 2.53
C GLU A 54 -9.24 8.38 3.89
N ALA A 55 -9.64 7.11 3.94
CA ALA A 55 -9.78 6.39 5.19
C ALA A 55 -8.43 6.29 5.93
N GLN A 56 -8.46 6.66 7.20
CA GLN A 56 -7.29 6.54 8.07
C GLN A 56 -7.24 5.12 8.62
N LEU A 57 -6.35 4.32 8.06
CA LEU A 57 -6.19 2.91 8.42
C LEU A 57 -5.02 2.75 9.39
N PRO A 58 -5.04 1.73 10.27
CA PRO A 58 -3.89 1.37 11.09
C PRO A 58 -2.81 0.66 10.24
N ALA A 59 -2.55 1.14 9.04
CA ALA A 59 -1.66 0.54 8.05
C ALA A 59 -0.93 1.62 7.24
N GLN A 60 0.34 1.38 6.93
CA GLN A 60 1.15 2.26 6.11
C GLN A 60 0.83 2.06 4.62
N ARG A 61 0.61 3.16 3.90
CA ARG A 61 0.42 3.13 2.43
C ARG A 61 1.76 2.95 1.74
N VAL A 62 1.80 2.08 0.73
CA VAL A 62 2.97 1.83 -0.13
C VAL A 62 2.64 2.31 -1.54
N GLN A 63 3.50 3.14 -2.12
CA GLN A 63 3.31 3.69 -3.47
C GLN A 63 4.45 3.24 -4.41
N PRO A 64 4.13 2.68 -5.59
CA PRO A 64 5.14 2.33 -6.56
C PRO A 64 5.77 3.54 -7.22
N THR A 65 7.09 3.56 -7.27
CA THR A 65 7.87 4.52 -8.06
C THR A 65 8.19 3.92 -9.43
N GLY A 66 7.26 4.08 -10.38
CA GLY A 66 7.49 3.68 -11.77
C GLY A 66 7.56 2.17 -12.05
N GLY A 67 6.95 1.34 -11.20
CA GLY A 67 6.84 -0.11 -11.42
C GLY A 67 5.45 -0.67 -11.09
N GLU A 68 5.30 -2.00 -11.16
CA GLU A 68 4.01 -2.68 -11.02
C GLU A 68 3.77 -3.16 -9.57
N VAL A 69 2.53 -3.03 -9.08
CA VAL A 69 2.09 -3.66 -7.82
C VAL A 69 1.64 -5.09 -8.11
N THR A 70 2.21 -6.06 -7.41
CA THR A 70 1.73 -7.45 -7.48
C THR A 70 0.97 -7.81 -6.21
N TRP A 71 -0.32 -8.15 -6.35
CA TRP A 71 -1.16 -8.64 -5.26
C TRP A 71 -1.31 -10.15 -5.33
N LEU A 72 -1.00 -10.82 -4.23
CA LEU A 72 -1.25 -12.24 -4.01
C LEU A 72 -2.45 -12.37 -3.06
N LEU A 73 -3.49 -13.04 -3.53
CA LEU A 73 -4.73 -13.25 -2.78
C LEU A 73 -4.91 -14.74 -2.55
N ASP A 74 -5.25 -15.13 -1.32
CA ASP A 74 -5.78 -16.48 -1.09
C ASP A 74 -7.25 -16.60 -1.56
N ALA A 75 -7.79 -17.82 -1.54
CA ALA A 75 -9.15 -18.08 -2.03
C ALA A 75 -10.23 -17.33 -1.22
N ALA A 76 -10.04 -17.17 0.09
CA ALA A 76 -11.01 -16.49 0.96
C ALA A 76 -11.01 -14.98 0.71
N ALA A 77 -9.83 -14.38 0.60
CA ALA A 77 -9.63 -12.98 0.23
C ALA A 77 -10.17 -12.70 -1.18
N GLY A 78 -9.93 -13.60 -2.12
CA GLY A 78 -10.47 -13.49 -3.49
C GLY A 78 -12.00 -13.50 -3.53
N LEU A 79 -12.66 -14.32 -2.71
CA LEU A 79 -14.13 -14.36 -2.63
C LEU A 79 -14.71 -13.07 -2.04
N GLU A 80 -14.09 -12.55 -0.97
CA GLU A 80 -14.49 -11.31 -0.30
C GLU A 80 -14.40 -10.09 -1.24
N LEU A 81 -13.39 -10.06 -2.12
CA LEU A 81 -13.22 -9.00 -3.13
C LEU A 81 -14.11 -9.18 -4.36
N ARG A 82 -14.44 -10.42 -4.76
CA ARG A 82 -15.31 -10.71 -5.92
C ARG A 82 -16.81 -10.51 -5.66
N GLY A 83 -17.23 -10.46 -4.40
CA GLY A 83 -18.65 -10.40 -4.00
C GLY A 83 -19.44 -9.20 -4.55
N LYS A 84 -18.77 -8.18 -5.08
CA LYS A 84 -19.38 -7.12 -5.90
C LYS A 84 -18.42 -6.80 -7.06
N ALA A 85 -18.91 -6.98 -8.28
CA ALA A 85 -18.16 -6.86 -9.51
C ALA A 85 -17.39 -5.54 -9.63
N LEU A 86 -16.19 -5.63 -10.23
CA LEU A 86 -15.58 -4.57 -11.02
C LEU A 86 -16.53 -4.10 -12.12
#